data_AF-A0A7Y3FJP1-F1
#
_entry.id   AF-A0A7Y3FJP1-F1
#
_cell.length_a   1.000
_cell.length_b   1.000
_cell.length_c   1.000
_cell.angle_alpha   90.00
_cell.angle_beta   90.00
_cell.angle_gamma   90.00
#
_symmetry.space_group_name_H-M   'P 1'
#
loop_
_entity.id
_entity.type
_entity.pdbx_description
1 polymer ?
#
loop_
_entity_poly.entity_id
_entity_poly.type
_entity_poly.pdbx_seq_one_letter_code
_entity_poly.pdbx_strand_id
1 'polypeptide(L)'
;MHGSLSRFAGLVFALLFVIGCGTDSNSAAGTGGAGGTPETPPLGCDPLTPSYCGFPYPNDYWTVADATTVTGLRLALPEVTMPSNRNGVQSTPGAFNEMDGFSPGIAAMTHFPGATVEGLATPNSIEDSLSPDSPTVILNAATGERLAHWVDLDEYVVEAKLRVDAMADRPQFTINRELGELRQERALMLRPAIRAEDATRYIVAIRNVRDGEGALVAPSAGFLALRDDEPSGDDIIESRRALFEEIFETLEEAGIARNDLQIAWDFTTASRENNTRAMV
;
A
#
# COMPACT_ATOMS: atom_id res chain seq x y z
N MET A 1 19.46 -87.81 -18.80
CA MET A 1 19.12 -88.43 -17.51
C MET A 1 18.53 -87.34 -16.61
N HIS A 2 17.26 -87.53 -16.25
CA HIS A 2 16.45 -86.98 -15.14
C HIS A 2 16.84 -85.69 -14.39
N GLY A 3 15.80 -84.84 -14.22
CA GLY A 3 15.51 -84.12 -12.96
C GLY A 3 15.71 -82.59 -13.04
N SER A 4 14.71 -81.72 -13.02
CA SER A 4 13.62 -81.46 -12.06
C SER A 4 13.95 -80.40 -11.00
N LEU A 5 13.27 -79.25 -11.12
CA LEU A 5 12.63 -78.44 -10.06
C LEU A 5 13.47 -77.65 -9.02
N SER A 6 13.24 -76.33 -9.02
CA SER A 6 12.62 -75.54 -7.93
C SER A 6 13.44 -74.36 -7.33
N ARG A 7 12.86 -73.16 -7.49
CA ARG A 7 12.67 -72.04 -6.52
C ARG A 7 13.86 -71.57 -5.66
N PHE A 8 14.18 -70.28 -5.72
CA PHE A 8 13.73 -69.26 -4.75
C PHE A 8 14.32 -67.87 -5.08
N ALA A 9 13.56 -66.83 -4.76
CA ALA A 9 13.89 -65.41 -4.93
C ALA A 9 14.92 -64.92 -3.89
N GLY A 10 15.70 -63.90 -4.26
CA GLY A 10 16.59 -63.17 -3.37
C GLY A 10 17.14 -61.90 -4.02
N LEU A 11 16.52 -60.77 -3.72
CA LEU A 11 16.93 -59.39 -4.02
C LEU A 11 18.25 -59.07 -3.28
N VAL A 12 19.21 -58.33 -3.87
CA VAL A 12 20.04 -57.26 -3.23
C VAL A 12 20.94 -56.57 -4.28
N PHE A 13 20.63 -55.29 -4.54
CA PHE A 13 21.49 -54.09 -4.61
C PHE A 13 23.00 -54.20 -4.96
N ALA A 14 23.44 -53.49 -6.01
CA ALA A 14 24.61 -52.58 -5.96
C ALA A 14 24.79 -51.78 -7.27
N LEU A 15 24.94 -50.46 -7.10
CA LEU A 15 25.26 -49.44 -8.11
C LEU A 15 26.62 -49.68 -8.79
N LEU A 16 26.72 -49.28 -10.07
CA LEU A 16 27.98 -48.90 -10.71
C LEU A 16 27.87 -47.48 -11.28
N PHE A 17 28.71 -46.59 -10.76
CA PHE A 17 29.00 -45.25 -11.25
C PHE A 17 29.94 -45.33 -12.46
N VAL A 18 29.69 -44.53 -13.50
CA VAL A 18 30.74 -44.09 -14.44
C VAL A 18 30.64 -42.58 -14.59
N ILE A 19 31.73 -41.91 -14.22
CA ILE A 19 31.98 -40.48 -14.36
C ILE A 19 32.58 -40.25 -15.76
N GLY A 20 32.07 -39.26 -16.49
CA GLY A 20 32.69 -38.70 -17.69
C GLY A 20 32.53 -37.19 -17.72
N CYS A 21 33.65 -36.46 -17.59
CA CYS A 21 33.76 -35.02 -17.82
C CYS A 21 33.97 -34.72 -19.32
N GLY A 22 33.36 -33.65 -19.82
CA GLY A 22 33.66 -33.03 -21.11
C GLY A 22 32.80 -31.79 -21.35
N THR A 23 33.44 -30.62 -21.37
CA THR A 23 32.89 -29.26 -21.40
C THR A 23 32.48 -28.81 -22.82
N ASP A 24 31.37 -28.06 -22.95
CA ASP A 24 31.36 -26.62 -23.26
C ASP A 24 30.02 -26.12 -23.86
N SER A 25 29.64 -24.93 -23.37
CA SER A 25 28.72 -23.94 -23.97
C SER A 25 27.21 -24.23 -23.99
N ASN A 26 26.50 -23.78 -22.95
CA ASN A 26 25.28 -23.03 -23.19
C ASN A 26 25.05 -21.99 -22.08
N SER A 27 24.99 -20.72 -22.47
CA SER A 27 24.71 -19.58 -21.61
C SER A 27 23.35 -19.75 -20.93
N ALA A 28 23.35 -19.96 -19.61
CA ALA A 28 22.14 -19.84 -18.82
C ALA A 28 21.91 -18.35 -18.53
N ALA A 29 20.91 -17.79 -19.22
CA ALA A 29 20.31 -16.52 -18.87
C ALA A 29 19.85 -16.56 -17.40
N GLY A 30 20.25 -15.56 -16.63
CA GLY A 30 19.79 -15.38 -15.25
C GLY A 30 18.30 -15.09 -15.25
N THR A 31 17.50 -16.01 -14.73
CA THR A 31 16.10 -15.78 -14.38
C THR A 31 16.06 -15.09 -13.03
N GLY A 32 15.93 -13.77 -13.05
CA GLY A 32 15.32 -13.00 -11.97
C GLY A 32 13.80 -13.19 -11.97
N GLY A 33 13.19 -12.98 -10.81
CA GLY A 33 11.73 -12.90 -10.65
C GLY A 33 11.09 -14.14 -10.06
N ALA A 34 11.18 -14.32 -8.74
CA ALA A 34 10.15 -15.06 -8.03
C ALA A 34 9.07 -14.07 -7.61
N GLY A 35 8.13 -13.81 -8.52
CA GLY A 35 6.84 -13.24 -8.18
C GLY A 35 6.11 -14.22 -7.27
N GLY A 36 5.99 -13.87 -5.99
CA GLY A 36 4.98 -14.48 -5.15
C GLY A 36 3.61 -14.07 -5.67
N THR A 37 2.71 -15.03 -5.86
CA THR A 37 1.28 -14.76 -5.98
C THR A 37 0.87 -13.83 -4.84
N PRO A 38 0.20 -12.69 -5.08
CA PRO A 38 -0.22 -11.81 -3.99
C PRO A 38 -1.07 -12.60 -3.01
N GLU A 39 -0.66 -12.60 -1.74
CA GLU A 39 -1.48 -13.13 -0.65
C GLU A 39 -2.84 -12.42 -0.72
N THR A 40 -3.93 -13.20 -0.75
CA THR A 40 -5.28 -12.63 -0.78
C THR A 40 -5.45 -11.77 0.47
N PRO A 41 -5.82 -10.48 0.34
CA PRO A 41 -6.05 -9.63 1.51
C PRO A 41 -7.01 -10.31 2.48
N PRO A 42 -6.81 -10.15 3.80
CA PRO A 42 -7.81 -10.55 4.79
C PRO A 42 -9.18 -9.99 4.42
N LEU A 43 -10.24 -10.78 4.62
CA LEU A 43 -11.62 -10.35 4.34
C LEU A 43 -11.89 -8.99 5.00
N GLY A 44 -12.15 -7.97 4.19
CA GLY A 44 -12.44 -6.61 4.66
C GLY A 44 -11.27 -5.62 4.64
N CYS A 45 -10.08 -5.98 4.15
CA CYS A 45 -9.08 -4.97 3.75
C CYS A 45 -9.40 -4.39 2.37
N ASP A 46 -8.93 -3.18 2.07
CA ASP A 46 -9.05 -2.59 0.73
C ASP A 46 -8.04 -3.28 -0.22
N PRO A 47 -8.48 -3.83 -1.37
CA PRO A 47 -7.62 -4.52 -2.32
C PRO A 47 -6.58 -3.62 -3.00
N LEU A 48 -6.69 -2.29 -2.88
CA LEU A 48 -5.67 -1.35 -3.34
C LEU A 48 -4.37 -1.47 -2.56
N THR A 49 -4.46 -1.71 -1.24
CA THR A 49 -3.29 -1.87 -0.36
C THR A 49 -3.51 -3.06 0.58
N PRO A 50 -3.39 -4.30 0.07
CA PRO A 50 -3.85 -5.50 0.78
C PRO A 50 -3.00 -5.89 1.99
N SER A 51 -1.78 -5.35 2.11
CA SER A 51 -0.82 -5.69 3.17
C SER A 51 -1.23 -5.21 4.57
N TYR A 52 -2.00 -4.12 4.65
CA TYR A 52 -2.43 -3.54 5.93
C TYR A 52 -3.84 -2.97 5.78
N CYS A 53 -4.79 -3.58 6.47
CA CYS A 53 -6.18 -3.12 6.53
C CYS A 53 -6.25 -1.64 6.94
N GLY A 54 -7.10 -0.88 6.25
CA GLY A 54 -7.29 0.55 6.46
C GLY A 54 -6.48 1.42 5.51
N PHE A 55 -5.43 0.89 4.87
CA PHE A 55 -4.77 1.57 3.76
C PHE A 55 -5.45 1.30 2.42
N PRO A 56 -5.38 2.25 1.45
CA PRO A 56 -4.88 3.61 1.65
C PRO A 56 -5.83 4.42 2.56
N TYR A 57 -5.29 5.40 3.28
CA TYR A 57 -6.03 6.22 4.25
C TYR A 57 -5.65 7.70 4.10
N PRO A 58 -6.57 8.67 4.22
CA PRO A 58 -8.03 8.51 4.23
C PRO A 58 -8.54 7.96 2.89
N ASN A 59 -9.74 7.39 2.83
CA ASN A 59 -10.29 6.76 1.62
C ASN A 59 -11.82 6.68 1.69
N ASP A 60 -12.49 7.24 0.69
CA ASP A 60 -13.96 7.32 0.66
C ASP A 60 -14.65 5.96 0.48
N TYR A 61 -13.90 4.89 0.16
CA TYR A 61 -14.38 3.52 0.29
C TYR A 61 -14.93 3.21 1.69
N TRP A 62 -14.42 3.90 2.72
CA TRP A 62 -14.88 3.78 4.10
C TRP A 62 -15.93 4.82 4.48
N THR A 63 -16.78 5.24 3.53
CA THR A 63 -17.88 6.17 3.77
C THR A 63 -19.20 5.61 3.28
N VAL A 64 -20.29 6.18 3.79
CA VAL A 64 -21.65 5.92 3.31
C VAL A 64 -22.37 7.24 3.07
N ALA A 65 -23.31 7.24 2.12
CA ALA A 65 -24.14 8.40 1.86
C ALA A 65 -25.01 8.76 3.07
N ASP A 66 -25.04 10.03 3.42
CA ASP A 66 -25.87 10.61 4.47
C ASP A 66 -26.31 12.02 4.11
N ALA A 67 -27.53 12.15 3.59
CA ALA A 67 -28.08 13.44 3.17
C ALA A 67 -28.34 14.43 4.33
N THR A 68 -28.12 14.02 5.59
CA THR A 68 -28.26 14.89 6.76
C THR A 68 -26.98 15.64 7.11
N THR A 69 -25.84 15.27 6.53
CA THR A 69 -24.55 15.94 6.73
C THR A 69 -24.28 16.96 5.62
N VAL A 70 -23.32 17.87 5.86
CA VAL A 70 -22.95 18.91 4.89
C VAL A 70 -22.27 18.31 3.66
N THR A 71 -21.42 17.30 3.86
CA THR A 71 -20.70 16.61 2.79
C THR A 71 -21.57 15.62 2.02
N GLY A 72 -22.76 15.29 2.53
CA GLY A 72 -23.58 14.19 2.01
C GLY A 72 -23.01 12.81 2.33
N LEU A 73 -21.96 12.72 3.16
CA LEU A 73 -21.27 11.50 3.56
C LEU A 73 -21.17 11.38 5.08
N ARG A 74 -20.94 10.14 5.54
CA ARG A 74 -20.53 9.82 6.90
C ARG A 74 -19.47 8.73 6.88
N LEU A 75 -18.49 8.83 7.77
CA LEU A 75 -17.49 7.76 7.94
C LEU A 75 -18.17 6.46 8.39
N ALA A 76 -17.69 5.35 7.82
CA ALA A 76 -18.13 3.99 8.08
C ALA A 76 -16.93 3.05 8.20
N LEU A 77 -15.92 3.46 8.97
CA LEU A 77 -14.73 2.68 9.24
C LEU A 77 -15.13 1.33 9.89
N PRO A 78 -14.72 0.18 9.34
CA PRO A 78 -14.98 -1.11 9.95
C PRO A 78 -14.01 -1.38 11.09
N GLU A 79 -14.40 -2.24 12.03
CA GLU A 79 -13.58 -2.54 13.21
C GLU A 79 -12.19 -3.08 12.83
N VAL A 80 -12.08 -3.82 11.71
CA VAL A 80 -10.82 -4.39 11.22
C VAL A 80 -9.72 -3.36 10.95
N THR A 81 -10.06 -2.08 10.69
CA THR A 81 -9.07 -1.01 10.48
C THR A 81 -8.58 -0.39 11.79
N MET A 82 -9.18 -0.76 12.93
CA MET A 82 -8.85 -0.18 14.22
C MET A 82 -7.69 -0.92 14.88
N PRO A 83 -6.82 -0.22 15.61
CA PRO A 83 -5.69 -0.84 16.28
C PRO A 83 -6.17 -1.77 17.41
N SER A 84 -5.44 -2.87 17.57
CA SER A 84 -5.56 -3.78 18.71
C SER A 84 -4.53 -3.45 19.79
N ASN A 85 -4.94 -3.50 21.05
CA ASN A 85 -4.00 -3.35 22.16
C ASN A 85 -3.20 -4.64 22.40
N ARG A 86 -2.24 -4.60 23.34
CA ARG A 86 -1.39 -5.76 23.68
C ARG A 86 -2.16 -7.01 24.15
N ASN A 87 -3.40 -6.85 24.62
CA ASN A 87 -4.26 -7.96 25.04
C ASN A 87 -5.15 -8.49 23.90
N GLY A 88 -4.97 -8.01 22.66
CA GLY A 88 -5.77 -8.39 21.50
C GLY A 88 -7.17 -7.78 21.46
N VAL A 89 -7.45 -6.77 22.29
CA VAL A 89 -8.75 -6.06 22.24
C VAL A 89 -8.66 -4.98 21.17
N GLN A 90 -9.54 -5.07 20.18
CA GLN A 90 -9.65 -4.10 19.09
C GLN A 90 -10.45 -2.88 19.54
N SER A 91 -10.02 -1.70 19.11
CA SER A 91 -10.71 -0.45 19.41
C SER A 91 -11.96 -0.29 18.54
N THR A 92 -13.01 0.34 19.05
CA THR A 92 -14.23 0.54 18.24
C THR A 92 -14.11 1.80 17.37
N PRO A 93 -14.64 1.80 16.13
CA PRO A 93 -14.59 2.96 15.23
C PRO A 93 -15.67 4.02 15.54
N GLY A 94 -16.55 3.78 16.53
CA GLY A 94 -17.78 4.53 16.74
C GLY A 94 -17.62 6.05 16.76
N ALA A 95 -16.64 6.57 17.50
CA ALA A 95 -16.41 8.02 17.59
C ALA A 95 -15.96 8.64 16.26
N PHE A 96 -15.24 7.88 15.42
CA PHE A 96 -14.85 8.33 14.08
C PHE A 96 -16.04 8.28 13.12
N ASN A 97 -16.90 7.26 13.24
CA ASN A 97 -18.09 7.09 12.40
C ASN A 97 -19.22 8.10 12.70
N GLU A 98 -19.01 9.03 13.63
CA GLU A 98 -19.87 10.20 13.80
C GLU A 98 -19.49 11.37 12.87
N MET A 99 -18.35 11.30 12.20
CA MET A 99 -17.82 12.37 11.36
C MET A 99 -18.38 12.29 9.94
N ASP A 100 -18.62 13.45 9.35
CA ASP A 100 -19.07 13.60 7.96
C ASP A 100 -17.94 13.63 6.92
N GLY A 101 -16.71 13.30 7.32
CA GLY A 101 -15.56 13.22 6.43
C GLY A 101 -14.26 13.07 7.21
N PHE A 102 -13.14 13.05 6.51
CA PHE A 102 -11.81 12.91 7.09
C PHE A 102 -11.22 14.26 7.53
N SER A 103 -10.26 14.24 8.45
CA SER A 103 -9.63 15.49 8.90
C SER A 103 -8.96 16.23 7.73
N PRO A 104 -9.19 17.55 7.56
CA PRO A 104 -8.54 18.37 6.51
C PRO A 104 -7.03 18.58 6.74
N GLY A 105 -6.49 18.10 7.87
CA GLY A 105 -5.05 18.10 8.16
C GLY A 105 -4.44 16.70 8.21
N ILE A 106 -5.18 15.65 7.82
CA ILE A 106 -4.64 14.29 7.81
C ILE A 106 -3.60 14.14 6.69
N ALA A 107 -2.57 13.35 6.94
CA ALA A 107 -1.69 12.89 5.87
C ALA A 107 -2.41 11.81 5.05
N ALA A 108 -2.22 11.84 3.73
CA ALA A 108 -2.57 10.72 2.86
C ALA A 108 -1.49 9.64 3.00
N MET A 109 -1.90 8.39 3.18
CA MET A 109 -1.04 7.31 3.62
C MET A 109 -1.35 6.04 2.83
N THR A 110 -0.30 5.35 2.39
CA THR A 110 -0.43 4.01 1.81
C THR A 110 0.79 3.17 2.19
N HIS A 111 0.71 1.87 1.95
CA HIS A 111 1.82 0.97 2.16
C HIS A 111 2.38 0.47 0.84
N PHE A 112 3.64 0.85 0.59
CA PHE A 112 4.45 0.37 -0.52
C PHE A 112 5.69 -0.32 0.08
N PRO A 113 5.77 -1.66 0.08
CA PRO A 113 6.86 -2.39 0.69
C PRO A 113 8.22 -1.89 0.17
N GLY A 114 9.08 -1.48 1.09
CA GLY A 114 10.45 -1.04 0.76
C GLY A 114 10.56 0.32 0.10
N ALA A 115 9.44 1.06 -0.06
CA ALA A 115 9.47 2.39 -0.67
C ALA A 115 10.45 3.34 0.03
N THR A 116 11.02 4.21 -0.80
CA THR A 116 11.89 5.31 -0.40
C THR A 116 11.23 6.66 -0.74
N VAL A 117 11.80 7.73 -0.21
CA VAL A 117 11.45 9.11 -0.58
C VAL A 117 12.36 9.70 -1.66
N GLU A 118 13.16 8.88 -2.33
CA GLU A 118 14.09 9.33 -3.36
C GLU A 118 13.32 9.95 -4.54
N GLY A 119 13.68 11.19 -4.90
CA GLY A 119 13.02 11.93 -5.98
C GLY A 119 11.62 12.44 -5.64
N LEU A 120 11.17 12.30 -4.38
CA LEU A 120 9.89 12.84 -3.90
C LEU A 120 10.08 14.20 -3.24
N ALA A 121 9.01 14.99 -3.16
CA ALA A 121 9.03 16.28 -2.47
C ALA A 121 9.31 16.08 -0.97
N THR A 122 10.23 16.87 -0.40
CA THR A 122 10.63 16.78 1.02
C THR A 122 10.19 18.03 1.79
N PRO A 123 10.31 18.08 3.13
CA PRO A 123 10.03 19.31 3.88
C PRO A 123 10.82 20.55 3.41
N ASN A 124 11.95 20.34 2.71
CA ASN A 124 12.80 21.41 2.20
C ASN A 124 12.57 21.70 0.71
N SER A 125 11.65 21.00 0.05
CA SER A 125 11.39 21.10 -1.40
C SER A 125 9.91 20.87 -1.72
N ILE A 126 9.03 21.42 -0.89
CA ILE A 126 7.57 21.25 -0.98
C ILE A 126 7.04 21.69 -2.36
N GLU A 127 7.64 22.73 -2.96
CA GLU A 127 7.29 23.24 -4.28
C GLU A 127 7.39 22.18 -5.39
N ASP A 128 8.25 21.16 -5.24
CA ASP A 128 8.40 20.07 -6.19
C ASP A 128 7.11 19.22 -6.28
N SER A 129 6.28 19.21 -5.22
CA SER A 129 4.97 18.53 -5.22
C SER A 129 3.96 19.14 -6.19
N LEU A 130 4.17 20.40 -6.58
CA LEU A 130 3.29 21.13 -7.50
C LEU A 130 3.73 21.01 -8.96
N SER A 131 4.91 20.44 -9.21
CA SER A 131 5.44 20.24 -10.56
C SER A 131 4.54 19.30 -11.39
N PRO A 132 4.38 19.53 -12.71
CA PRO A 132 3.68 18.60 -13.60
C PRO A 132 4.22 17.18 -13.56
N ASP A 133 5.53 17.03 -13.34
CA ASP A 133 6.22 15.73 -13.29
C ASP A 133 6.28 15.13 -11.88
N SER A 134 5.61 15.74 -10.89
CA SER A 134 5.68 15.26 -9.52
C SER A 134 5.24 13.80 -9.42
N PRO A 135 6.02 12.92 -8.74
CA PRO A 135 5.65 11.53 -8.52
C PRO A 135 4.43 11.36 -7.61
N THR A 136 4.18 12.32 -6.71
CA THR A 136 3.06 12.28 -5.76
C THR A 136 2.17 13.50 -5.95
N VAL A 137 0.86 13.30 -5.95
CA VAL A 137 -0.12 14.36 -6.19
C VAL A 137 -1.27 14.23 -5.19
N ILE A 138 -1.69 15.37 -4.64
CA ILE A 138 -2.99 15.54 -3.98
C ILE A 138 -3.73 16.57 -4.82
N LEU A 139 -4.85 16.19 -5.42
CA LEU A 139 -5.59 16.99 -6.41
C LEU A 139 -6.99 17.30 -5.88
N ASN A 140 -7.41 18.56 -5.89
CA ASN A 140 -8.81 18.91 -5.66
C ASN A 140 -9.63 18.40 -6.85
N ALA A 141 -10.55 17.47 -6.62
CA ALA A 141 -11.30 16.80 -7.69
C ALA A 141 -12.22 17.74 -8.48
N ALA A 142 -12.65 18.86 -7.88
CA ALA A 142 -13.55 19.81 -8.53
C ALA A 142 -12.82 20.86 -9.37
N THR A 143 -11.62 21.27 -8.93
CA THR A 143 -10.88 22.38 -9.56
C THR A 143 -9.67 21.92 -10.38
N GLY A 144 -9.18 20.70 -10.16
CA GLY A 144 -7.91 20.23 -10.72
C GLY A 144 -6.68 20.89 -10.10
N GLU A 145 -6.84 21.66 -9.01
CA GLU A 145 -5.71 22.30 -8.33
C GLU A 145 -4.93 21.31 -7.48
N ARG A 146 -3.60 21.37 -7.54
CA ARG A 146 -2.70 20.56 -6.72
C ARG A 146 -2.53 21.17 -5.34
N LEU A 147 -2.65 20.34 -4.30
CA LEU A 147 -2.35 20.71 -2.93
C LEU A 147 -0.88 20.42 -2.64
N ALA A 148 -0.15 21.47 -2.25
CA ALA A 148 1.26 21.39 -1.88
C ALA A 148 1.44 20.42 -0.69
N HIS A 149 2.41 19.53 -0.79
CA HIS A 149 2.69 18.52 0.23
C HIS A 149 4.17 18.14 0.24
N TRP A 150 4.58 17.43 1.28
CA TRP A 150 5.83 16.68 1.27
C TRP A 150 5.57 15.21 1.57
N VAL A 151 6.54 14.36 1.24
CA VAL A 151 6.47 12.93 1.47
C VAL A 151 7.42 12.54 2.61
N ASP A 152 6.97 11.62 3.44
CA ASP A 152 7.73 11.06 4.55
C ASP A 152 7.43 9.57 4.71
N LEU A 153 8.28 8.86 5.45
CA LEU A 153 8.08 7.46 5.81
C LEU A 153 7.82 7.34 7.30
N ASP A 154 7.04 6.34 7.73
CA ASP A 154 6.95 6.01 9.16
C ASP A 154 8.27 5.38 9.62
N GLU A 155 9.20 6.22 10.06
CA GLU A 155 10.53 5.81 10.48
C GLU A 155 10.62 5.47 11.97
N TYR A 156 9.52 5.54 12.75
CA TYR A 156 9.62 5.47 14.21
C TYR A 156 10.33 4.20 14.71
N VAL A 157 9.90 3.03 14.21
CA VAL A 157 10.46 1.74 14.64
C VAL A 157 11.84 1.49 14.04
N VAL A 158 12.08 1.95 12.81
CA VAL A 158 13.40 1.85 12.13
C VAL A 158 14.44 2.68 12.87
N GLU A 159 14.13 3.94 13.19
CA GLU A 159 15.00 4.83 13.96
C GLU A 159 15.23 4.32 15.38
N ALA A 160 14.20 3.73 16.00
CA ALA A 160 14.36 3.07 17.29
C ALA A 160 15.35 1.89 17.20
N LYS A 161 15.26 1.06 16.15
CA LYS A 161 16.19 -0.07 15.93
C LYS A 161 17.61 0.42 15.69
N LEU A 162 17.80 1.45 14.87
CA LEU A 162 19.13 2.04 14.62
C LEU A 162 19.79 2.55 15.92
N ARG A 163 19.03 3.21 16.81
CA ARG A 163 19.54 3.64 18.12
C ARG A 163 19.88 2.48 19.04
N VAL A 164 19.07 1.41 19.05
CA VAL A 164 19.36 0.18 19.80
C VAL A 164 20.68 -0.43 19.33
N ASP A 165 20.86 -0.56 18.01
CA ASP A 165 22.05 -1.16 17.40
C ASP A 165 23.31 -0.32 17.65
N ALA A 166 23.16 1.01 17.69
CA ALA A 166 24.23 1.95 18.02
C ALA A 166 24.58 2.00 19.52
N MET A 167 23.91 1.22 20.37
CA MET A 167 24.09 1.23 21.83
C MET A 167 23.90 2.62 22.47
N ALA A 168 23.05 3.48 21.89
CA ALA A 168 22.65 4.74 22.51
C ALA A 168 21.97 4.47 23.87
N ASP A 169 21.93 5.47 24.76
CA ASP A 169 21.35 5.36 26.13
C ASP A 169 20.12 4.47 26.12
N ARG A 170 20.24 3.31 26.78
CA ARG A 170 19.46 2.12 26.46
C ARG A 170 17.97 2.44 26.44
N PRO A 171 17.28 2.32 25.28
CA PRO A 171 15.82 2.38 25.28
C PRO A 171 15.29 1.26 26.19
N GLN A 172 14.19 1.52 26.90
CA GLN A 172 13.60 0.56 27.85
C GLN A 172 12.91 -0.64 27.18
N PHE A 173 13.16 -0.87 25.88
CA PHE A 173 12.55 -1.93 25.08
C PHE A 173 13.57 -2.53 24.11
N THR A 174 13.36 -3.79 23.72
CA THR A 174 14.18 -4.51 22.74
C THR A 174 13.37 -4.74 21.47
N ILE A 175 13.96 -4.44 20.31
CA ILE A 175 13.38 -4.77 19.01
C ILE A 175 14.12 -5.99 18.46
N ASN A 176 13.47 -7.16 18.49
CA ASN A 176 14.05 -8.44 18.06
C ASN A 176 13.93 -8.69 16.55
N ARG A 177 13.60 -7.67 15.76
CA ARG A 177 13.32 -7.76 14.33
C ARG A 177 14.44 -7.14 13.52
N GLU A 178 14.72 -7.68 12.34
CA GLU A 178 15.79 -7.19 11.49
C GLU A 178 15.44 -5.86 10.80
N LEU A 179 16.45 -5.02 10.56
CA LEU A 179 16.25 -3.70 9.97
C LEU A 179 15.64 -3.78 8.55
N GLY A 180 16.02 -4.81 7.80
CA GLY A 180 15.46 -5.08 6.48
C GLY A 180 13.95 -5.33 6.54
N GLU A 181 13.48 -6.10 7.51
CA GLU A 181 12.04 -6.37 7.71
C GLU A 181 11.28 -5.09 8.07
N LEU A 182 11.81 -4.30 9.01
CA LEU A 182 11.14 -3.08 9.46
C LEU A 182 10.96 -2.04 8.34
N ARG A 183 11.91 -1.97 7.40
CA ARG A 183 11.81 -1.07 6.24
C ARG A 183 10.71 -1.48 5.27
N GLN A 184 10.32 -2.75 5.26
CA GLN A 184 9.24 -3.27 4.41
C GLN A 184 7.84 -2.97 4.95
N GLU A 185 7.71 -2.35 6.13
CA GLU A 185 6.42 -2.10 6.80
C GLU A 185 6.04 -0.62 6.89
N ARG A 186 6.94 0.27 6.47
CA ARG A 186 6.76 1.71 6.67
C ARG A 186 5.63 2.23 5.78
N ALA A 187 4.73 3.00 6.36
CA ALA A 187 3.76 3.76 5.58
C ALA A 187 4.47 4.89 4.83
N LEU A 188 4.13 5.07 3.55
CA LEU A 188 4.45 6.26 2.77
C LEU A 188 3.37 7.31 3.05
N MET A 189 3.77 8.50 3.49
CA MET A 189 2.86 9.55 3.95
C MET A 189 3.04 10.83 3.14
N LEU A 190 2.01 11.29 2.44
CA LEU A 190 1.91 12.59 1.79
C LEU A 190 1.26 13.56 2.78
N ARG A 191 2.03 14.51 3.30
CA ARG A 191 1.61 15.47 4.32
C ARG A 191 1.28 16.82 3.67
N PRO A 192 0.01 17.27 3.70
CA PRO A 192 -0.34 18.58 3.18
C PRO A 192 0.46 19.70 3.87
N ALA A 193 1.11 20.55 3.08
CA ALA A 193 1.80 21.75 3.54
C ALA A 193 0.84 22.91 3.81
N ILE A 194 -0.34 22.82 3.21
CA ILE A 194 -1.47 23.71 3.45
C ILE A 194 -2.64 22.83 3.86
N ARG A 195 -3.42 23.30 4.84
CA ARG A 195 -4.65 22.62 5.25
C ARG A 195 -5.58 22.47 4.05
N ALA A 196 -6.09 21.27 3.82
CA ALA A 196 -7.13 21.04 2.82
C ALA A 196 -8.40 21.84 3.15
N GLU A 197 -9.20 22.12 2.13
CA GLU A 197 -10.50 22.77 2.30
C GLU A 197 -11.47 21.85 3.03
N ASP A 198 -12.44 22.43 3.75
CA ASP A 198 -13.52 21.67 4.39
C ASP A 198 -14.54 21.20 3.35
N ALA A 199 -15.14 20.03 3.54
CA ALA A 199 -16.17 19.47 2.66
C ALA A 199 -15.74 19.37 1.18
N THR A 200 -14.48 19.00 0.95
CA THR A 200 -13.88 18.94 -0.39
C THR A 200 -13.33 17.55 -0.67
N ARG A 201 -13.61 17.04 -1.88
CA ARG A 201 -13.08 15.77 -2.38
C ARG A 201 -11.71 15.97 -3.00
N TYR A 202 -10.75 15.16 -2.56
CA TYR A 202 -9.39 15.13 -3.08
C TYR A 202 -9.06 13.76 -3.65
N ILE A 203 -8.33 13.74 -4.76
CA ILE A 203 -7.74 12.53 -5.35
C ILE A 203 -6.25 12.51 -5.01
N VAL A 204 -5.78 11.39 -4.48
CA VAL A 204 -4.36 11.11 -4.31
C VAL A 204 -3.90 10.23 -5.46
N ALA A 205 -2.79 10.59 -6.09
CA ALA A 205 -2.17 9.81 -7.16
C ALA A 205 -0.66 9.68 -6.91
N ILE A 206 -0.14 8.48 -7.05
CA ILE A 206 1.26 8.15 -6.85
C ILE A 206 1.79 7.39 -8.07
N ARG A 207 2.93 7.83 -8.58
CA ARG A 207 3.71 7.23 -9.67
C ARG A 207 5.20 7.34 -9.36
N ASN A 208 6.05 6.59 -10.06
CA ASN A 208 7.51 6.70 -9.99
C ASN A 208 8.18 6.53 -8.60
N VAL A 209 7.50 5.97 -7.60
CA VAL A 209 8.10 5.62 -6.30
C VAL A 209 9.00 4.40 -6.43
N ARG A 210 10.19 4.47 -5.81
CA ARG A 210 11.23 3.45 -5.90
C ARG A 210 11.55 2.81 -4.55
N ASP A 211 11.98 1.56 -4.57
CA ASP A 211 12.53 0.85 -3.42
C ASP A 211 14.00 1.20 -3.15
N GLY A 212 14.58 0.58 -2.11
CA GLY A 212 15.97 0.80 -1.71
C GLY A 212 17.01 0.31 -2.73
N GLU A 213 16.60 -0.52 -3.68
CA GLU A 213 17.39 -1.02 -4.80
C GLU A 213 17.25 -0.13 -6.05
N GLY A 214 16.40 0.89 -5.99
CA GLY A 214 16.12 1.82 -7.08
C GLY A 214 15.12 1.29 -8.12
N ALA A 215 14.51 0.13 -7.90
CA ALA A 215 13.45 -0.41 -8.76
C ALA A 215 12.12 0.29 -8.45
N LEU A 216 11.22 0.36 -9.44
CA LEU A 216 9.88 0.88 -9.21
C LEU A 216 9.10 -0.09 -8.32
N VAL A 217 8.45 0.44 -7.29
CA VAL A 217 7.54 -0.37 -6.47
C VAL A 217 6.35 -0.82 -7.33
N ALA A 218 6.02 -2.11 -7.31
CA ALA A 218 4.93 -2.62 -8.11
C ALA A 218 3.56 -2.15 -7.55
N PRO A 219 2.60 -1.78 -8.41
CA PRO A 219 1.21 -1.59 -8.00
C PRO A 219 0.63 -2.91 -7.45
N SER A 220 -0.38 -2.84 -6.59
CA SER A 220 -1.10 -4.04 -6.15
C SER A 220 -1.89 -4.64 -7.31
N ALA A 221 -2.12 -5.96 -7.27
CA ALA A 221 -2.95 -6.63 -8.27
C ALA A 221 -4.38 -6.05 -8.32
N GLY A 222 -4.90 -5.59 -7.18
CA GLY A 222 -6.22 -4.97 -7.12
C GLY A 222 -6.27 -3.61 -7.82
N PHE A 223 -5.25 -2.77 -7.64
CA PHE A 223 -5.16 -1.52 -8.38
C PHE A 223 -4.91 -1.75 -9.88
N LEU A 224 -4.07 -2.73 -10.25
CA LEU A 224 -3.87 -3.10 -11.66
C LEU A 224 -5.18 -3.52 -12.34
N ALA A 225 -6.05 -4.27 -11.67
CA ALA A 225 -7.34 -4.66 -12.24
C ALA A 225 -8.25 -3.47 -12.57
N LEU A 226 -8.18 -2.41 -11.76
CA LEU A 226 -8.89 -1.15 -12.02
C LEU A 226 -8.17 -0.34 -13.11
N ARG A 227 -6.86 -0.15 -12.97
CA ARG A 227 -6.05 0.68 -13.87
C ARG A 227 -5.95 0.09 -15.28
N ASP A 228 -5.95 -1.23 -15.45
CA ASP A 228 -5.74 -1.85 -16.76
C ASP A 228 -7.06 -2.42 -17.34
N ASP A 229 -8.19 -2.19 -16.65
CA ASP A 229 -9.52 -2.73 -16.95
C ASP A 229 -9.53 -4.28 -17.10
N GLU A 230 -8.69 -4.94 -16.31
CA GLU A 230 -8.60 -6.40 -16.28
C GLU A 230 -9.72 -6.98 -15.40
N PRO A 231 -10.41 -8.06 -15.82
CA PRO A 231 -11.45 -8.70 -15.02
C PRO A 231 -10.93 -9.17 -13.64
N SER A 232 -11.73 -8.98 -12.59
CA SER A 232 -11.43 -9.47 -11.25
C SER A 232 -12.53 -10.39 -10.72
N GLY A 233 -12.14 -11.33 -9.86
CA GLY A 233 -13.07 -12.13 -9.06
C GLY A 233 -13.41 -11.49 -7.70
N ASP A 234 -12.87 -10.30 -7.42
CA ASP A 234 -13.09 -9.57 -6.17
C ASP A 234 -14.22 -8.55 -6.35
N ASP A 235 -15.33 -8.76 -5.64
CA ASP A 235 -16.51 -7.90 -5.69
C ASP A 235 -16.20 -6.44 -5.27
N ILE A 236 -15.19 -6.20 -4.41
CA ILE A 236 -14.79 -4.85 -4.01
C ILE A 236 -14.20 -4.11 -5.21
N ILE A 237 -13.36 -4.77 -6.00
CA ILE A 237 -12.79 -4.21 -7.23
C ILE A 237 -13.90 -3.91 -8.23
N GLU A 238 -14.77 -4.89 -8.49
CA GLU A 238 -15.85 -4.73 -9.46
C GLU A 238 -16.82 -3.59 -9.09
N SER A 239 -17.10 -3.42 -7.78
CA SER A 239 -17.96 -2.34 -7.29
C SER A 239 -17.39 -0.93 -7.51
N ARG A 240 -16.07 -0.81 -7.70
CA ARG A 240 -15.35 0.48 -7.78
C ARG A 240 -14.98 0.90 -9.19
N ARG A 241 -15.23 0.08 -10.22
CA ARG A 241 -14.84 0.39 -11.61
C ARG A 241 -15.33 1.76 -12.08
N ALA A 242 -16.62 2.04 -11.91
CA ALA A 242 -17.19 3.32 -12.35
C ALA A 242 -16.56 4.53 -11.65
N LEU A 243 -16.26 4.41 -10.36
CA LEU A 243 -15.55 5.44 -9.59
C LEU A 243 -14.13 5.63 -10.12
N PHE A 244 -13.40 4.54 -10.37
CA PHE A 244 -12.03 4.62 -10.84
C PHE A 244 -11.91 5.17 -12.26
N GLU A 245 -12.84 4.88 -13.16
CA GLU A 245 -12.88 5.51 -14.48
C GLU A 245 -13.03 7.04 -14.36
N GLU A 246 -13.86 7.54 -13.45
CA GLU A 246 -13.99 8.97 -13.17
C GLU A 246 -12.72 9.58 -12.54
N ILE A 247 -12.07 8.86 -11.61
CA ILE A 247 -10.79 9.27 -11.03
C ILE A 247 -9.71 9.36 -12.14
N PHE A 248 -9.63 8.37 -13.02
CA PHE A 248 -8.65 8.37 -14.12
C PHE A 248 -8.91 9.49 -15.11
N GLU A 249 -10.17 9.74 -15.50
CA GLU A 249 -10.54 10.87 -16.36
C GLU A 249 -10.09 12.20 -15.74
N THR A 250 -10.40 12.42 -14.46
CA THR A 250 -10.00 13.64 -13.73
C THR A 250 -8.47 13.80 -13.65
N LEU A 251 -7.74 12.70 -13.43
CA LEU A 251 -6.27 12.71 -13.39
C LEU A 251 -5.67 12.98 -14.78
N GLU A 252 -6.25 12.42 -15.84
CA GLU A 252 -5.80 12.65 -17.22
C GLU A 252 -6.01 14.11 -17.65
N GLU A 253 -7.13 14.74 -17.27
CA GLU A 253 -7.36 16.18 -17.47
C GLU A 253 -6.32 17.03 -16.73
N ALA A 254 -5.82 16.57 -15.58
CA ALA A 254 -4.73 17.19 -14.82
C ALA A 254 -3.31 16.82 -15.32
N GLY A 255 -3.21 16.13 -16.46
CA GLY A 255 -1.94 15.73 -17.08
C GLY A 255 -1.24 14.54 -16.44
N ILE A 256 -1.96 13.70 -15.71
CA ILE A 256 -1.45 12.50 -15.03
C ILE A 256 -1.97 11.28 -15.76
N ALA A 257 -1.12 10.60 -16.52
CA ALA A 257 -1.53 9.46 -17.34
C ALA A 257 -1.88 8.23 -16.48
N ARG A 258 -3.01 7.60 -16.78
CA ARG A 258 -3.49 6.36 -16.13
C ARG A 258 -2.41 5.29 -16.03
N ASN A 259 -1.67 5.05 -17.11
CA ASN A 259 -0.65 3.98 -17.19
C ASN A 259 0.58 4.20 -16.30
N ASP A 260 0.83 5.44 -15.84
CA ASP A 260 1.98 5.76 -14.98
C ASP A 260 1.70 5.44 -13.51
N LEU A 261 0.43 5.26 -13.14
CA LEU A 261 0.00 5.18 -11.75
C LEU A 261 0.44 3.87 -11.09
N GLN A 262 0.98 3.99 -9.88
CA GLN A 262 1.21 2.88 -8.96
C GLN A 262 0.05 2.70 -7.99
N ILE A 263 -0.65 3.78 -7.64
CA ILE A 263 -1.91 3.75 -6.89
C ILE A 263 -2.61 5.10 -7.06
N ALA A 264 -3.94 5.09 -7.01
CA ALA A 264 -4.77 6.27 -6.84
C ALA A 264 -5.98 5.94 -5.98
N TRP A 265 -6.52 6.94 -5.28
CA TRP A 265 -7.76 6.86 -4.53
C TRP A 265 -8.26 8.26 -4.21
N ASP A 266 -9.51 8.38 -3.75
CA ASP A 266 -10.10 9.64 -3.32
C ASP A 266 -10.52 9.64 -1.85
N PHE A 267 -10.63 10.84 -1.28
CA PHE A 267 -11.19 11.06 0.04
C PHE A 267 -11.87 12.42 0.14
N THR A 268 -12.87 12.52 1.01
CA THR A 268 -13.59 13.77 1.28
C THR A 268 -13.29 14.30 2.68
N THR A 269 -12.92 15.57 2.78
CA THR A 269 -12.67 16.22 4.07
C THR A 269 -13.98 16.53 4.80
N ALA A 270 -13.94 16.46 6.13
CA ALA A 270 -15.06 16.83 7.00
C ALA A 270 -15.46 18.30 6.81
N SER A 271 -16.73 18.59 7.06
CA SER A 271 -17.22 19.97 7.03
C SER A 271 -16.67 20.79 8.19
N ARG A 272 -16.70 22.12 8.03
CA ARG A 272 -16.32 23.04 9.10
C ARG A 272 -17.24 22.91 10.32
N GLU A 273 -18.54 22.73 10.08
CA GLU A 273 -19.57 22.52 11.08
C GLU A 273 -19.23 21.31 11.94
N ASN A 274 -18.91 20.18 11.31
CA ASN A 274 -18.50 18.99 12.02
C ASN A 274 -17.17 19.17 12.76
N ASN A 275 -16.16 19.76 12.11
CA ASN A 275 -14.83 20.00 12.70
C ASN A 275 -14.87 20.88 13.96
N THR A 276 -15.86 21.77 14.08
CA THR A 276 -15.99 22.73 15.19
C THR A 276 -17.07 22.37 16.21
N ARG A 277 -17.88 21.32 15.97
CA ARG A 277 -19.08 21.00 16.79
C ARG A 277 -18.79 20.71 18.27
N ALA A 278 -17.55 20.36 18.62
CA ALA A 278 -17.13 20.04 19.98
C ALA A 278 -16.39 21.18 20.70
N MET A 279 -16.25 22.36 20.06
CA MET A 279 -15.57 23.53 20.62
C MET A 279 -16.51 24.48 21.38
N VAL A 280 -17.77 24.07 21.59
CA VAL A 280 -18.84 24.83 22.27
C VAL A 280 -18.81 24.67 23.79
#